data_AF-A0A945FJ59-F1
#
_entry.id   AF-A0A945FJ59-F1
#
_cell.length_a   1.000
_cell.length_b   1.000
_cell.length_c   1.000
_cell.angle_alpha   90.00
_cell.angle_beta   90.00
_cell.angle_gamma   90.00
#
_symmetry.space_group_name_H-M   'P 1'
#
loop_
_entity.id
_entity.type
_entity.pdbx_description
1 polymer ?
#
loop_
_entity_poly.entity_id
_entity_poly.type
_entity_poly.pdbx_seq_one_letter_code
_entity_poly.pdbx_strand_id
1 'polypeptide(L)'
;MITRRLWPHLSDTEKEQVRAAMQTWLIKRYRLFRPTSGGFAIHTSDTQSDVDGTSTALLLMRATGSLFGTPERERLWGHIAPAKQVRTEIHNWNDVTLPASAEANSIRLYKNTPPIDDTYDDTHLVQIIYPKDTPILDVMDLRQCIDKFIAADGQALGNWVAKESLRDKALDLHREIKTIPVSHGALNLEQISKDHPDAKQFYLIGYDLFQVPRFRIEFVKVSGQ
;
A
#
# COMPACT_ATOMS: atom_id res chain seq x y z
N MET A 1 -20.72 7.17 -6.25
CA MET A 1 -21.66 7.53 -7.34
C MET A 1 -20.94 7.73 -8.67
N ILE A 2 -19.85 8.51 -8.71
CA ILE A 2 -19.04 8.76 -9.92
C ILE A 2 -18.49 7.46 -10.53
N THR A 3 -17.81 6.62 -9.73
CA THR A 3 -17.18 5.37 -10.19
C THR A 3 -18.18 4.30 -10.67
N ARG A 4 -19.42 4.32 -10.17
CA ARG A 4 -20.44 3.31 -10.49
C ARG A 4 -21.24 3.60 -11.75
N ARG A 5 -21.41 4.87 -12.11
CA ARG A 5 -22.29 5.27 -13.21
C ARG A 5 -21.57 6.00 -14.34
N LEU A 6 -20.55 6.81 -14.05
CA LEU A 6 -19.91 7.62 -15.07
C LEU A 6 -18.70 6.92 -15.67
N TRP A 7 -17.90 6.25 -14.84
CA TRP A 7 -16.61 5.68 -15.25
C TRP A 7 -16.65 4.80 -16.52
N PRO A 8 -17.60 3.87 -16.71
CA PRO A 8 -17.65 3.05 -17.92
C PRO A 8 -17.96 3.84 -19.20
N HIS A 9 -18.53 5.04 -19.07
CA HIS A 9 -18.95 5.88 -20.20
C HIS A 9 -17.96 7.00 -20.53
N LEU A 10 -16.89 7.16 -19.75
CA LEU A 10 -15.83 8.11 -20.03
C LEU A 10 -14.92 7.60 -21.14
N SER A 11 -14.49 8.50 -22.02
CA SER A 11 -13.37 8.28 -22.94
C SER A 11 -12.06 8.07 -22.17
N ASP A 12 -11.04 7.54 -22.85
CA ASP A 12 -9.73 7.30 -22.21
C ASP A 12 -9.07 8.60 -21.75
N THR A 13 -9.23 9.70 -22.51
CA THR A 13 -8.76 11.02 -22.12
C THR A 13 -9.46 11.53 -20.86
N GLU A 14 -10.78 11.37 -20.75
CA GLU A 14 -11.52 11.76 -19.54
C GLU A 14 -11.15 10.89 -18.33
N LYS A 15 -10.96 9.57 -18.53
CA LYS A 15 -10.47 8.67 -17.47
C LYS A 15 -9.11 9.13 -16.97
N GLU A 16 -8.21 9.53 -17.85
CA GLU A 16 -6.87 10.02 -17.46
C GLU A 16 -6.94 11.34 -16.68
N GLN A 17 -7.80 12.27 -17.10
CA GLN A 17 -8.05 13.50 -16.34
C GLN A 17 -8.60 13.21 -14.93
N VAL A 18 -9.55 12.27 -14.84
CA VAL A 18 -10.12 11.84 -13.54
C VAL A 18 -9.05 11.18 -12.67
N ARG A 19 -8.17 10.34 -13.23
CA ARG A 19 -7.03 9.74 -12.50
C ARG A 19 -6.09 10.80 -11.94
N ALA A 20 -5.68 11.77 -12.76
CA ALA A 20 -4.83 12.88 -12.34
C ALA A 20 -5.48 13.71 -11.21
N ALA A 21 -6.78 13.95 -11.30
CA ALA A 21 -7.53 14.60 -10.24
C ALA A 21 -7.53 13.74 -8.96
N MET A 22 -7.85 12.44 -9.04
CA MET A 22 -7.83 11.52 -7.90
C MET A 22 -6.47 11.47 -7.21
N GLN A 23 -5.38 11.42 -7.99
CA GLN A 23 -4.02 11.50 -7.46
C GLN A 23 -3.81 12.79 -6.67
N THR A 24 -4.24 13.94 -7.21
CA THR A 24 -4.16 15.22 -6.52
C THR A 24 -4.94 15.21 -5.20
N TRP A 25 -6.14 14.62 -5.18
CA TRP A 25 -6.95 14.48 -3.97
C TRP A 25 -6.29 13.58 -2.93
N LEU A 26 -5.70 12.45 -3.33
CA LEU A 26 -4.94 11.57 -2.43
C LEU A 26 -3.75 12.31 -1.81
N ILE A 27 -2.92 12.96 -2.63
CA ILE A 27 -1.76 13.73 -2.14
C ILE A 27 -2.20 14.78 -1.12
N LYS A 28 -3.25 15.53 -1.45
CA LYS A 28 -3.82 16.54 -0.53
C LYS A 28 -4.34 15.90 0.76
N ARG A 29 -4.98 14.73 0.68
CA ARG A 29 -5.49 14.02 1.87
C ARG A 29 -4.36 13.55 2.77
N TYR A 30 -3.28 13.02 2.22
CA TYR A 30 -2.14 12.55 3.00
C TYR A 30 -1.37 13.66 3.73
N ARG A 31 -1.56 14.94 3.39
CA ARG A 31 -1.10 16.06 4.24
C ARG A 31 -1.74 16.07 5.63
N LEU A 32 -2.89 15.41 5.79
CA LEU A 32 -3.59 15.28 7.06
C LEU A 32 -3.18 14.02 7.82
N PHE A 33 -2.32 13.17 7.26
CA PHE A 33 -1.79 12.03 7.98
C PHE A 33 -0.87 12.49 9.11
N ARG A 34 -0.92 11.83 10.26
CA ARG A 34 -0.06 12.09 11.42
C ARG A 34 0.68 10.81 11.76
N PRO A 35 1.95 10.67 11.31
CA PRO A 35 2.72 9.44 11.51
C PRO A 35 2.82 9.01 12.97
N THR A 36 2.91 9.97 13.89
CA THR A 36 3.03 9.73 15.33
C THR A 36 1.80 9.05 15.94
N SER A 37 0.61 9.39 15.44
CA SER A 37 -0.66 8.84 15.93
C SER A 37 -1.27 7.80 14.98
N GLY A 38 -0.68 7.56 13.80
CA GLY A 38 -1.06 6.50 12.87
C GLY A 38 -2.36 6.72 12.08
N GLY A 39 -3.07 7.82 12.30
CA GLY A 39 -4.33 8.14 11.59
C GLY A 39 -4.29 9.47 10.85
N PHE A 40 -5.46 10.00 10.52
CA PHE A 40 -5.62 11.29 9.85
C PHE A 40 -6.31 12.31 10.76
N ALA A 41 -5.87 13.55 10.67
CA ALA A 41 -6.58 14.70 11.23
C ALA A 41 -7.67 15.20 10.27
N ILE A 42 -8.62 15.97 10.78
CA ILE A 42 -9.61 16.68 9.97
C ILE A 42 -9.06 18.03 9.47
N HIS A 43 -8.24 18.73 10.25
CA HIS A 43 -7.62 20.00 9.85
C HIS A 43 -6.10 19.93 9.75
N THR A 44 -5.52 20.77 8.90
CA THR A 44 -4.07 20.83 8.70
C THR A 44 -3.31 21.37 9.91
N SER A 45 -3.96 22.17 10.74
CA SER A 45 -3.41 22.74 11.98
C SER A 45 -3.29 21.73 13.11
N ASP A 46 -4.06 20.65 13.06
CA ASP A 46 -4.14 19.69 14.16
C ASP A 46 -2.87 18.85 14.20
N THR A 47 -2.30 18.65 15.38
CA THR A 47 -1.05 17.89 15.55
C THR A 47 -1.28 16.39 15.75
N GLN A 48 -2.53 15.98 16.02
CA GLN A 48 -2.92 14.59 16.31
C GLN A 48 -3.99 14.11 15.32
N SER A 49 -4.07 12.81 15.11
CA SER A 49 -5.15 12.18 14.36
C SER A 49 -6.46 12.19 15.15
N ASP A 50 -7.58 12.18 14.45
CA ASP A 50 -8.91 12.04 15.04
C ASP A 50 -9.74 11.01 14.26
N VAL A 51 -10.87 10.58 14.85
CA VAL A 51 -11.70 9.51 14.30
C VAL A 51 -12.40 9.94 12.99
N ASP A 52 -12.87 11.18 12.92
CA ASP A 52 -13.60 11.69 11.75
C ASP A 52 -12.64 11.92 10.57
N GLY A 53 -11.47 12.48 10.85
CA GLY A 53 -10.34 12.61 9.93
C GLY A 53 -9.93 11.25 9.37
N THR A 54 -9.74 10.27 10.24
CA THR A 54 -9.35 8.91 9.81
C THR A 54 -10.45 8.25 8.97
N SER A 55 -11.70 8.26 9.43
CA SER A 55 -12.83 7.68 8.70
C SER A 55 -13.01 8.31 7.31
N THR A 56 -12.93 9.63 7.22
CA THR A 56 -13.08 10.37 5.95
C THR A 56 -11.92 10.08 4.99
N ALA A 57 -10.70 9.86 5.51
CA ALA A 57 -9.56 9.46 4.68
C ALA A 57 -9.76 8.07 4.07
N LEU A 58 -10.19 7.10 4.87
CA LEU A 58 -10.48 5.74 4.40
C LEU A 58 -11.62 5.72 3.37
N LEU A 59 -12.63 6.57 3.54
CA LEU A 59 -13.70 6.73 2.56
C LEU A 59 -13.16 7.24 1.22
N LEU A 60 -12.25 8.22 1.22
CA LEU A 60 -11.61 8.71 0.01
C LEU A 60 -10.78 7.62 -0.68
N MET A 61 -9.95 6.88 0.08
CA MET A 61 -9.13 5.79 -0.45
C MET A 61 -9.97 4.68 -1.07
N ARG A 62 -11.11 4.37 -0.45
CA ARG A 62 -12.11 3.48 -1.06
C ARG A 62 -12.63 4.07 -2.36
N ALA A 63 -13.03 5.34 -2.36
CA ALA A 63 -13.59 6.00 -3.54
C ALA A 63 -12.61 6.10 -4.73
N THR A 64 -11.30 6.14 -4.46
CA THR A 64 -10.24 6.10 -5.48
C THR A 64 -9.80 4.68 -5.84
N GLY A 65 -10.43 3.65 -5.27
CA GLY A 65 -10.11 2.24 -5.55
C GLY A 65 -8.74 1.79 -5.00
N SER A 66 -8.19 2.51 -4.02
CA SER A 66 -6.90 2.19 -3.40
C SER A 66 -6.98 1.04 -2.40
N LEU A 67 -8.18 0.70 -1.92
CA LEU A 67 -8.41 -0.38 -0.95
C LEU A 67 -8.80 -1.69 -1.63
N PHE A 68 -8.16 -2.78 -1.21
CA PHE A 68 -8.40 -4.13 -1.73
C PHE A 68 -9.79 -4.64 -1.38
N GLY A 69 -10.33 -5.54 -2.21
CA GLY A 69 -11.66 -6.15 -2.01
C GLY A 69 -12.84 -5.18 -2.10
N THR A 70 -12.64 -3.95 -2.59
CA THR A 70 -13.73 -2.97 -2.72
C THR A 70 -14.34 -2.97 -4.12
N PRO A 71 -15.67 -2.81 -4.25
CA PRO A 71 -16.31 -2.65 -5.56
C PRO A 71 -15.82 -1.42 -6.33
N GLU A 72 -15.37 -0.38 -5.63
CA GLU A 72 -14.79 0.82 -6.24
C GLU A 72 -13.49 0.52 -6.98
N ARG A 73 -12.63 -0.32 -6.39
CA ARG A 73 -11.38 -0.77 -6.99
C ARG A 73 -11.62 -1.53 -8.28
N GLU A 74 -12.47 -2.55 -8.26
CA GLU A 74 -12.82 -3.34 -9.44
C GLU A 74 -13.42 -2.47 -10.56
N ARG A 75 -14.28 -1.51 -10.22
CA ARG A 75 -14.88 -0.62 -11.23
C ARG A 75 -13.87 0.31 -11.87
N LEU A 76 -12.95 0.87 -11.07
CA LEU A 76 -11.97 1.85 -11.56
C LEU A 76 -10.84 1.18 -12.35
N TRP A 77 -10.34 0.07 -11.83
CA TRP A 77 -9.11 -0.54 -12.30
C TRP A 77 -9.32 -1.91 -12.96
N GLY A 78 -10.55 -2.41 -12.98
CA GLY A 78 -10.89 -3.73 -13.50
C GLY A 78 -10.39 -4.85 -12.60
N HIS A 79 -10.33 -6.05 -13.18
CA HIS A 79 -9.56 -7.14 -12.59
C HIS A 79 -8.08 -6.83 -12.74
N ILE A 80 -7.42 -6.56 -11.62
CA ILE A 80 -5.98 -6.31 -11.58
C ILE A 80 -5.28 -7.65 -11.61
N ALA A 81 -4.91 -8.10 -12.81
CA ALA A 81 -4.08 -9.27 -12.96
C ALA A 81 -2.69 -9.01 -12.33
N PRO A 82 -2.01 -10.04 -11.81
CA PRO A 82 -0.63 -9.92 -11.38
C PRO A 82 0.24 -9.32 -12.48
N ALA A 83 1.05 -8.31 -12.15
CA ALA A 83 2.01 -7.76 -13.10
C ALA A 83 2.91 -8.88 -13.65
N LYS A 84 3.28 -8.79 -14.94
CA LYS A 84 4.13 -9.79 -15.59
C LYS A 84 5.40 -10.01 -14.77
N GLN A 85 5.60 -11.24 -14.31
CA GLN A 85 6.77 -11.62 -13.54
C GLN A 85 8.01 -11.70 -14.44
N VAL A 86 9.07 -11.02 -14.04
CA VAL A 86 10.41 -11.20 -14.59
C VAL A 86 11.22 -12.00 -13.58
N ARG A 87 11.78 -13.13 -14.01
CA ARG A 87 12.69 -13.91 -13.18
C ARG A 87 14.12 -13.43 -13.40
N THR A 88 14.84 -13.19 -12.32
CA THR A 88 16.23 -12.74 -12.31
C THR A 88 17.04 -13.69 -11.45
N GLU A 89 17.99 -14.36 -12.09
CA GLU A 89 18.96 -15.22 -11.42
C GLU A 89 20.14 -14.39 -10.94
N ILE A 90 20.54 -14.60 -9.69
CA ILE A 90 21.59 -13.83 -9.05
C ILE A 90 22.57 -14.74 -8.33
N HIS A 91 23.83 -14.35 -8.33
CA HIS A 91 24.89 -15.08 -7.62
C HIS A 91 24.98 -14.58 -6.17
N ASN A 92 24.89 -13.25 -5.96
CA ASN A 92 24.86 -12.64 -4.64
C ASN A 92 23.67 -11.69 -4.48
N TRP A 93 23.15 -11.62 -3.25
CA TRP A 93 22.05 -10.71 -2.92
C TRP A 93 22.44 -9.22 -3.05
N ASN A 94 23.72 -8.91 -2.91
CA ASN A 94 24.29 -7.55 -3.07
C ASN A 94 24.21 -7.03 -4.51
N ASP A 95 24.08 -7.93 -5.49
CA ASP A 95 24.05 -7.57 -6.90
C ASP A 95 22.69 -6.98 -7.30
N VAL A 96 21.69 -7.09 -6.43
CA VAL A 96 20.33 -6.63 -6.70
C VAL A 96 20.20 -5.14 -6.43
N THR A 97 19.80 -4.42 -7.47
CA THR A 97 19.41 -3.01 -7.40
C THR A 97 17.93 -2.85 -7.78
N LEU A 98 17.31 -1.78 -7.28
CA LEU A 98 15.96 -1.44 -7.71
C LEU A 98 15.97 -1.01 -9.19
N PRO A 99 14.98 -1.41 -10.00
CA PRO A 99 14.87 -0.92 -11.37
C PRO A 99 14.76 0.61 -11.39
N ALA A 100 15.63 1.28 -12.15
CA ALA A 100 15.60 2.75 -12.31
C ALA A 100 14.26 3.26 -12.88
N SER A 101 13.53 2.40 -13.61
CA SER A 101 12.22 2.66 -14.22
C SER A 101 11.03 2.37 -13.31
N ALA A 102 11.25 2.14 -12.01
CA ALA A 102 10.16 1.89 -11.09
C ALA A 102 9.36 3.19 -10.85
N GLU A 103 8.35 3.45 -11.68
CA GLU A 103 7.24 4.38 -11.40
C GLU A 103 6.34 3.86 -10.25
N ALA A 104 6.93 3.16 -9.28
CA ALA A 104 6.26 2.69 -8.10
C ALA A 104 6.31 3.76 -7.02
N ASN A 105 5.17 3.97 -6.37
CA ASN A 105 5.07 4.71 -5.12
C ASN A 105 5.73 3.94 -3.98
N SER A 106 5.46 2.64 -3.91
CA SER A 106 5.96 1.73 -2.90
C SER A 106 6.32 0.39 -3.51
N ILE A 107 7.23 -0.32 -2.87
CA ILE A 107 7.68 -1.64 -3.25
C ILE A 107 7.46 -2.56 -2.06
N ARG A 108 6.86 -3.72 -2.30
CA ARG A 108 6.69 -4.78 -1.30
C ARG A 108 7.61 -5.93 -1.64
N LEU A 109 8.37 -6.37 -0.64
CA LEU A 109 9.26 -7.50 -0.75
C LEU A 109 8.67 -8.69 0.01
N TYR A 110 8.49 -9.81 -0.68
CA TYR A 110 7.97 -11.04 -0.13
C TYR A 110 9.04 -12.14 -0.15
N LYS A 111 9.07 -13.01 0.86
CA LYS A 111 9.91 -14.21 0.87
C LYS A 111 9.12 -15.44 0.44
N ASN A 112 9.73 -16.29 -0.38
CA ASN A 112 9.26 -17.61 -0.80
C ASN A 112 7.96 -17.66 -1.63
N THR A 113 6.95 -16.86 -1.28
CA THR A 113 5.63 -16.86 -1.91
C THR A 113 5.12 -15.42 -2.01
N PRO A 114 4.79 -14.91 -3.21
CA PRO A 114 4.11 -13.63 -3.38
C PRO A 114 2.59 -13.79 -3.17
N PRO A 115 1.85 -12.70 -2.94
CA PRO A 115 0.41 -12.75 -2.82
C PRO A 115 -0.25 -13.23 -4.12
N ILE A 116 -1.39 -13.90 -3.98
CA ILE A 116 -2.33 -14.20 -5.06
C ILE A 116 -3.37 -13.09 -5.04
N ASP A 117 -3.43 -12.31 -6.12
CA ASP A 117 -4.33 -11.17 -6.30
C ASP A 117 -4.20 -10.04 -5.25
N ASP A 118 -5.20 -9.15 -5.22
CA ASP A 118 -5.32 -8.08 -4.24
C ASP A 118 -5.73 -8.65 -2.89
N THR A 119 -4.76 -8.78 -1.98
CA THR A 119 -4.97 -9.31 -0.64
C THR A 119 -4.20 -8.50 0.38
N TYR A 120 -4.73 -8.47 1.60
CA TYR A 120 -4.02 -7.96 2.75
C TYR A 120 -3.04 -8.98 3.34
N ASP A 121 -2.97 -10.23 2.84
CA ASP A 121 -2.05 -11.28 3.34
C ASP A 121 -0.59 -10.77 3.47
N ASP A 122 -0.12 -10.74 4.71
CA ASP A 122 1.20 -10.27 5.14
C ASP A 122 2.11 -11.41 5.60
N THR A 123 1.67 -12.68 5.48
CA THR A 123 2.39 -13.87 5.95
C THR A 123 3.83 -13.89 5.43
N HIS A 124 3.98 -13.68 4.13
CA HIS A 124 5.25 -13.72 3.42
C HIS A 124 5.87 -12.33 3.19
N LEU A 125 5.15 -11.26 3.53
CA LEU A 125 5.65 -9.88 3.39
C LEU A 125 6.74 -9.64 4.43
N VAL A 126 7.92 -9.25 3.96
CA VAL A 126 9.09 -9.01 4.81
C VAL A 126 9.43 -7.53 4.93
N GLN A 127 9.14 -6.72 3.92
CA GLN A 127 9.43 -5.30 3.97
C GLN A 127 8.58 -4.49 2.99
N ILE A 128 8.26 -3.25 3.38
CA ILE A 128 7.75 -2.19 2.50
C ILE A 128 8.87 -1.17 2.30
N ILE A 129 9.13 -0.80 1.05
CA ILE A 129 10.22 0.09 0.65
C ILE A 129 9.60 1.25 -0.12
N TYR A 130 9.87 2.48 0.31
CA TYR A 130 9.55 3.69 -0.45
C TYR A 130 10.79 4.11 -1.24
N PRO A 131 10.85 3.83 -2.56
CA PRO A 131 12.04 4.13 -3.36
C PRO A 131 12.27 5.64 -3.56
N LYS A 132 11.23 6.45 -3.34
CA LYS A 132 11.23 7.91 -3.43
C LYS A 132 10.44 8.46 -2.26
N ASP A 133 10.74 9.70 -1.87
CA ASP A 133 9.92 10.39 -0.87
C ASP A 133 8.50 10.59 -1.42
N THR A 134 7.53 10.03 -0.71
CA THR A 134 6.12 10.12 -1.06
C THR A 134 5.29 10.38 0.20
N PRO A 135 4.29 11.28 0.12
CA PRO A 135 3.35 11.43 1.22
C PRO A 135 2.32 10.29 1.26
N ILE A 136 2.17 9.51 0.18
CA ILE A 136 1.15 8.47 0.06
C ILE A 136 1.71 7.14 0.54
N LEU A 137 1.15 6.65 1.64
CA LEU A 137 1.52 5.34 2.17
C LEU A 137 1.04 4.20 1.28
N ASP A 138 1.83 3.13 1.24
CA ASP A 138 1.38 1.80 0.85
C ASP A 138 0.19 1.36 1.71
N VAL A 139 -0.78 0.63 1.16
CA VAL A 139 -1.97 0.23 1.93
C VAL A 139 -1.64 -0.74 3.07
N MET A 140 -0.56 -1.53 2.94
CA MET A 140 -0.10 -2.40 4.02
C MET A 140 0.52 -1.61 5.17
N ASP A 141 1.25 -0.52 4.85
CA ASP A 141 1.80 0.41 5.83
C ASP A 141 0.69 1.25 6.49
N LEU A 142 -0.25 1.76 5.68
CA LEU A 142 -1.46 2.39 6.18
C LEU A 142 -2.21 1.47 7.15
N ARG A 143 -2.39 0.20 6.79
CA ARG A 143 -3.10 -0.80 7.62
C ARG A 143 -2.48 -0.93 9.01
N GLN A 144 -1.16 -1.06 9.13
CA GLN A 144 -0.48 -1.10 10.43
C GLN A 144 -0.56 0.24 11.20
N CYS A 145 -0.55 1.38 10.50
CA CYS A 145 -0.73 2.69 11.13
C CYS A 145 -2.14 2.86 11.71
N ILE A 146 -3.16 2.46 10.96
CA ILE A 146 -4.56 2.55 11.41
C ILE A 146 -4.83 1.60 12.57
N ASP A 147 -4.28 0.39 12.57
CA ASP A 147 -4.45 -0.53 13.70
C ASP A 147 -3.80 0.01 14.98
N LYS A 148 -2.59 0.59 14.87
CA LYS A 148 -1.97 1.34 15.98
C LYS A 148 -2.84 2.51 16.44
N PHE A 149 -3.41 3.27 15.51
CA PHE A 149 -4.32 4.36 15.85
C PHE A 149 -5.53 3.84 16.63
N ILE A 150 -6.16 2.74 16.18
CA ILE A 150 -7.31 2.14 16.85
C ILE A 150 -6.96 1.64 18.25
N ALA A 151 -5.80 0.98 18.40
CA ALA A 151 -5.34 0.44 19.67
C ALA A 151 -4.86 1.51 20.67
N ALA A 152 -4.45 2.69 20.20
CA ALA A 152 -3.96 3.76 21.07
C ALA A 152 -5.08 4.33 21.97
N ASP A 153 -4.71 4.67 23.20
CA ASP A 153 -5.57 5.43 24.10
C ASP A 153 -5.93 6.79 23.49
N GLY A 154 -7.15 7.28 23.74
CA GLY A 154 -7.60 8.58 23.24
C GLY A 154 -9.08 8.61 22.88
N GLN A 155 -9.42 9.41 21.87
CA GLN A 155 -10.79 9.64 21.45
C GLN A 155 -11.46 8.34 20.97
N ALA A 156 -12.47 7.85 21.70
CA ALA A 156 -13.26 6.67 21.32
C ALA A 156 -14.36 6.96 20.29
N LEU A 157 -14.84 8.22 20.23
CA LEU A 157 -15.94 8.67 19.38
C LEU A 157 -15.56 9.94 18.63
N GLY A 158 -15.69 9.91 17.31
CA GLY A 158 -15.79 11.12 16.49
C GLY A 158 -17.20 11.71 16.57
N ASN A 159 -17.42 12.81 15.86
CA ASN A 159 -18.75 13.42 15.77
C ASN A 159 -19.73 12.52 14.99
N TRP A 160 -19.23 11.69 14.09
CA TRP A 160 -20.06 10.90 13.16
C TRP A 160 -19.82 9.40 13.21
N VAL A 161 -18.71 8.97 13.80
CA VAL A 161 -18.19 7.61 13.69
C VAL A 161 -17.52 7.19 14.99
N ALA A 162 -17.73 5.95 15.42
CA ALA A 162 -16.98 5.36 16.55
C ALA A 162 -15.63 4.83 16.07
N LYS A 163 -14.59 4.98 16.90
CA LYS A 163 -13.22 4.53 16.56
C LYS A 163 -13.17 3.04 16.23
N GLU A 164 -13.92 2.22 16.96
CA GLU A 164 -13.99 0.77 16.73
C GLU A 164 -14.57 0.41 15.35
N SER A 165 -15.52 1.21 14.84
CA SER A 165 -16.11 1.00 13.50
C SER A 165 -15.13 1.26 12.35
N LEU A 166 -13.92 1.75 12.66
CA LEU A 166 -12.82 1.79 11.69
C LEU A 166 -12.32 0.38 11.33
N ARG A 167 -12.53 -0.62 12.21
CA ARG A 167 -12.18 -2.02 11.91
C ARG A 167 -12.99 -2.60 10.77
N ASP A 168 -14.25 -2.18 10.66
CA ASP A 168 -15.19 -2.60 9.60
C ASP A 168 -14.88 -1.94 8.24
N LYS A 169 -13.86 -1.08 8.16
CA LYS A 169 -13.41 -0.50 6.89
C LYS A 169 -12.63 -1.55 6.10
N ALA A 170 -12.50 -1.30 4.80
CA ALA A 170 -11.87 -2.23 3.86
C ALA A 170 -10.34 -2.30 3.99
N LEU A 171 -9.82 -2.51 5.21
CA LEU A 171 -8.41 -2.72 5.56
C LEU A 171 -8.17 -4.08 6.24
N ASP A 172 -9.20 -4.91 6.41
CA ASP A 172 -9.11 -6.24 7.03
C ASP A 172 -8.39 -6.20 8.39
N LEU A 173 -8.95 -5.39 9.31
CA LEU A 173 -8.40 -5.13 10.64
C LEU A 173 -8.96 -6.08 11.72
N HIS A 174 -9.70 -7.12 11.32
CA HIS A 174 -10.27 -8.12 12.22
C HIS A 174 -9.31 -9.27 12.53
N ARG A 175 -8.25 -9.40 11.74
CA ARG A 175 -7.16 -10.36 11.95
C ARG A 175 -5.95 -9.64 12.52
N GLU A 176 -5.09 -10.40 13.18
CA GLU A 176 -3.81 -9.89 13.67
C GLU A 176 -3.01 -9.25 12.54
N ILE A 177 -2.39 -8.10 12.82
CA ILE A 177 -1.62 -7.34 11.86
C ILE A 177 -0.15 -7.52 12.19
N LYS A 178 0.57 -8.18 11.29
CA LYS A 178 2.02 -8.29 11.42
C LYS A 178 2.63 -6.89 11.28
N THR A 179 3.51 -6.52 12.21
CA THR A 179 4.32 -5.31 12.02
C THR A 179 5.33 -5.56 10.89
N ILE A 180 5.21 -4.82 9.80
CA ILE A 180 6.08 -4.95 8.64
C ILE A 180 7.13 -3.84 8.69
N PRO A 181 8.43 -4.17 8.61
CA PRO A 181 9.48 -3.16 8.48
C PRO A 181 9.23 -2.24 7.27
N VAL A 182 9.43 -0.94 7.48
CA VAL A 182 9.34 0.09 6.45
C VAL A 182 10.71 0.74 6.29
N SER A 183 11.17 0.90 5.05
CA SER A 183 12.41 1.59 4.72
C SER A 183 12.25 2.58 3.57
N HIS A 184 13.18 3.53 3.49
CA HIS A 184 13.21 4.56 2.46
C HIS A 184 14.50 4.47 1.65
N GLY A 185 14.42 4.68 0.35
CA GLY A 185 15.56 4.68 -0.57
C GLY A 185 15.87 3.30 -1.15
N ALA A 186 17.15 2.90 -1.10
CA ALA A 186 17.65 1.74 -1.82
C ALA A 186 17.28 0.41 -1.15
N LEU A 187 17.05 -0.62 -1.98
CA LEU A 187 16.90 -2.00 -1.53
C LEU A 187 18.24 -2.55 -1.04
N ASN A 188 18.26 -3.08 0.19
CA ASN A 188 19.40 -3.82 0.73
C ASN A 188 19.03 -5.31 0.89
N LEU A 189 18.99 -6.03 -0.24
CA LEU A 189 18.57 -7.43 -0.25
C LEU A 189 19.57 -8.35 0.49
N GLU A 190 20.83 -7.95 0.59
CA GLU A 190 21.82 -8.67 1.42
C GLU A 190 21.39 -8.74 2.87
N GLN A 191 21.13 -7.58 3.49
CA GLN A 191 20.75 -7.53 4.89
C GLN A 191 19.44 -8.28 5.12
N ILE A 192 18.45 -8.07 4.24
CA ILE A 192 17.15 -8.74 4.33
C ILE A 192 17.30 -10.26 4.23
N SER A 193 18.20 -10.75 3.37
CA SER A 193 18.46 -12.19 3.25
C SER A 193 19.10 -12.78 4.51
N LYS A 194 19.93 -12.01 5.23
CA LYS A 194 20.51 -12.42 6.51
C LYS A 194 19.45 -12.46 7.62
N ASP A 195 18.51 -11.51 7.59
CA ASP A 195 17.39 -11.46 8.54
C ASP A 195 16.32 -12.54 8.27
N HIS A 196 16.32 -13.10 7.05
CA HIS A 196 15.41 -14.17 6.62
C HIS A 196 16.18 -15.34 5.97
N PRO A 197 16.97 -16.11 6.75
CA PRO A 197 17.81 -17.19 6.22
C PRO A 197 17.00 -18.37 5.66
N ASP A 198 15.71 -18.46 5.99
CA ASP A 198 14.77 -19.45 5.46
C ASP A 198 14.24 -19.09 4.06
N ALA A 199 14.54 -17.89 3.56
CA ALA A 199 14.14 -17.45 2.23
C ALA A 199 15.00 -18.11 1.14
N LYS A 200 14.36 -18.90 0.28
CA LYS A 200 14.98 -19.49 -0.92
C LYS A 200 14.95 -18.52 -2.11
N GLN A 201 13.96 -17.64 -2.11
CA GLN A 201 13.70 -16.67 -3.17
C GLN A 201 12.97 -15.46 -2.60
N PHE A 202 13.13 -14.33 -3.27
CA PHE A 202 12.43 -13.11 -2.94
C PHE A 202 11.61 -12.62 -4.13
N TYR A 203 10.43 -12.09 -3.84
CA TYR A 203 9.56 -11.46 -4.83
C TYR A 203 9.44 -9.99 -4.51
N LEU A 204 9.73 -9.17 -5.49
CA LEU A 204 9.63 -7.73 -5.39
C LEU A 204 8.47 -7.27 -6.28
N ILE A 205 7.49 -6.59 -5.68
CA ILE A 205 6.33 -6.08 -6.39
C ILE A 205 6.24 -4.57 -6.17
N GLY A 206 6.30 -3.80 -7.26
CA GLY A 206 6.14 -2.35 -7.23
C GLY A 206 4.68 -1.96 -7.44
N TYR A 207 4.17 -1.03 -6.62
CA TYR A 207 2.80 -0.55 -6.63
C TYR A 207 2.74 0.95 -6.94
N ASP A 208 1.75 1.39 -7.72
CA ASP A 208 1.49 2.82 -7.89
C ASP A 208 0.71 3.42 -6.71
N LEU A 209 0.37 4.72 -6.81
CA LEU A 209 -0.34 5.48 -5.78
C LEU A 209 -1.74 4.91 -5.47
N PHE A 210 -2.36 4.19 -6.40
CA PHE A 210 -3.65 3.53 -6.25
C PHE A 210 -3.50 2.05 -5.87
N GLN A 211 -2.29 1.64 -5.48
CA GLN A 211 -1.97 0.28 -5.08
C GLN A 211 -2.18 -0.73 -6.22
N VAL A 212 -2.03 -0.30 -7.47
CA VAL A 212 -2.04 -1.20 -8.64
C VAL A 212 -0.60 -1.69 -8.88
N PRO A 213 -0.35 -3.01 -8.95
CA PRO A 213 0.96 -3.55 -9.29
C PRO A 213 1.43 -3.06 -10.67
N ARG A 214 2.65 -2.53 -10.74
CA ARG A 214 3.28 -2.01 -11.98
C ARG A 214 4.33 -2.97 -12.53
N PHE A 215 5.03 -3.67 -11.65
CA PHE A 215 6.02 -4.68 -12.03
C PHE A 215 6.18 -5.72 -10.92
N ARG A 216 6.68 -6.90 -11.30
CA ARG A 216 6.96 -8.01 -10.41
C ARG A 216 8.27 -8.68 -10.83
N ILE A 217 9.19 -8.82 -9.88
CA ILE A 217 10.49 -9.46 -10.09
C ILE A 217 10.64 -10.61 -9.10
N GLU A 218 11.08 -11.75 -9.59
CA GLU A 218 11.45 -12.90 -8.78
C GLU A 218 12.98 -13.02 -8.78
N PHE A 219 13.59 -12.95 -7.60
CA PHE A 219 15.01 -13.16 -7.40
C PHE A 219 15.26 -14.57 -6.89
N VAL A 220 15.97 -15.36 -7.69
CA VAL A 220 16.37 -16.72 -7.34
C VAL A 220 17.89 -16.76 -7.26
N LYS A 221 18.41 -17.20 -6.11
CA LYS A 221 19.85 -17.40 -5.96
C LYS A 221 20.26 -18.67 -6.70
N VAL A 222 21.19 -18.53 -7.66
CA VAL A 222 21.80 -19.68 -8.32
C VAL A 222 23.04 -20.10 -7.53
N SER A 223 23.11 -21.38 -7.14
CA SER A 223 24.33 -21.96 -6.59
C SER A 223 25.33 -22.12 -7.74
N GLY A 224 26.50 -21.49 -7.64
CA GLY A 224 27.57 -21.67 -8.62
C GLY A 224 27.96 -23.16 -8.72
N GLN A 225 28.13 -23.63 -9.96
CA GLN A 225 28.85 -24.87 -10.26
C GLN A 225 30.34 -24.71 -9.92
#